data_AF-A0A828YYC8-F1
#
_entry.id   AF-A0A828YYC8-F1
#
_cell.length_a   1.000
_cell.length_b   1.000
_cell.length_c   1.000
_cell.angle_alpha   90.00
_cell.angle_beta   90.00
_cell.angle_gamma   90.00
#
_symmetry.space_group_name_H-M   'P 1'
#
loop_
_entity.id
_entity.type
_entity.pdbx_description
1 polymer ?
#
loop_
_entity_poly.entity_id
_entity_poly.type
_entity_poly.pdbx_seq_one_letter_code
_entity_poly.pdbx_strand_id
1 'polypeptide(L)'
;MQAALKTPLSTLPNQPDRNLVTWSEICISHPWKDNRNGNQLFPVTPKTPSKQTQLKVPQDLNLSITNTFTPFASTKSSSQSPSRPKPLTSAQLKEKRKNPAININFFTGLTKKILNDFYPKYCPNCPDKLLTKEISTQPELIRCEACRYLTSRLSYTPLHHLKLPLWMFSYVFYESMIQHPKVVTSTEISKRLRISYKGAASLKKRFQVFASQQLPKYKQLTFDALDREFKDFSLPPDEDTDITEIMENKPYVCADTVVLYSASQRANQGRKRYRHSGSTASIYLSDKLGGKQVGTLAHTIAVKQGPVFFHSVPNQKMNTLGPIIQNHLPLQTPLMTDEGYPWLWNIYKSHRSVNHSAHAKDARYRWARNRWSKNGVHNQVAEGNHRLLKTAFSSYCYIRPENSTRYLNEFSFLNDLAPEFRTN
;
A
#
# COMPACT_ATOMS: atom_id res chain seq x y z
N MET A 1 22.37 -26.95 19.75
CA MET A 1 23.46 -27.93 19.92
C MET A 1 23.59 -28.66 18.59
N GLN A 2 24.52 -28.20 17.75
CA GLN A 2 25.74 -28.93 17.39
C GLN A 2 25.49 -30.13 16.46
N ALA A 3 25.54 -29.89 15.15
CA ALA A 3 26.20 -30.72 14.14
C ALA A 3 25.84 -30.21 12.73
N ALA A 4 26.59 -29.21 12.24
CA ALA A 4 26.86 -28.99 10.80
C ALA A 4 27.71 -27.71 10.63
N LEU A 5 28.91 -27.74 11.20
CA LEU A 5 30.03 -26.88 10.82
C LEU A 5 31.27 -27.80 10.81
N LYS A 6 31.79 -28.08 9.61
CA LYS A 6 33.16 -28.55 9.24
C LYS A 6 33.12 -29.00 7.76
N THR A 7 33.33 -28.08 6.81
CA THR A 7 34.55 -27.88 5.95
C THR A 7 34.60 -28.76 4.69
N PRO A 8 35.28 -28.38 3.56
CA PRO A 8 36.04 -27.15 3.27
C PRO A 8 35.67 -26.44 1.93
N LEU A 9 36.23 -25.25 1.74
CA LEU A 9 36.32 -24.51 0.47
C LEU A 9 37.15 -25.33 -0.54
N SER A 10 36.59 -25.68 -1.71
CA SER A 10 37.24 -25.64 -3.04
C SER A 10 36.38 -26.36 -4.10
N THR A 11 36.40 -25.82 -5.32
CA THR A 11 35.65 -26.17 -6.55
C THR A 11 34.34 -25.39 -6.77
N LEU A 12 34.47 -24.33 -7.59
CA LEU A 12 33.37 -23.73 -8.34
C LEU A 12 32.86 -24.74 -9.38
N PRO A 13 31.53 -24.86 -9.53
CA PRO A 13 30.98 -24.88 -10.87
C PRO A 13 29.78 -23.92 -11.04
N ASN A 14 29.91 -23.10 -12.08
CA ASN A 14 28.92 -22.60 -13.03
C ASN A 14 27.60 -21.96 -12.55
N GLN A 15 27.37 -20.78 -13.12
CA GLN A 15 26.26 -19.84 -12.94
C GLN A 15 24.88 -20.52 -12.89
N PRO A 16 23.97 -20.08 -11.99
CA PRO A 16 22.55 -20.36 -12.14
C PRO A 16 21.92 -19.36 -13.12
N ASP A 17 21.06 -19.90 -13.99
CA ASP A 17 20.15 -19.19 -14.88
C ASP A 17 19.43 -18.02 -14.16
N ARG A 18 19.78 -16.80 -14.55
CA ARG A 18 19.01 -15.60 -14.21
C ARG A 18 17.90 -15.42 -15.23
N ASN A 19 16.71 -15.94 -14.93
CA ASN A 19 15.46 -15.51 -15.54
C ASN A 19 14.30 -15.72 -14.56
N LEU A 20 14.30 -14.92 -13.49
CA LEU A 20 13.15 -14.53 -12.67
C LEU A 20 13.69 -13.60 -11.57
N VAL A 21 14.03 -12.37 -11.96
CA VAL A 21 14.33 -11.33 -10.99
C VAL A 21 13.01 -10.89 -10.39
N THR A 22 12.73 -11.34 -9.17
CA THR A 22 11.58 -10.84 -8.41
C THR A 22 11.86 -9.38 -8.01
N TRP A 23 10.81 -8.56 -7.95
CA TRP A 23 10.90 -7.13 -7.56
C TRP A 23 11.67 -6.89 -6.25
N SER A 24 11.74 -7.90 -5.37
CA SER A 24 12.49 -7.90 -4.12
C SER A 24 14.03 -7.90 -4.28
N GLU A 25 14.58 -8.50 -5.34
CA GLU A 25 16.04 -8.56 -5.54
C GLU A 25 16.62 -7.21 -5.99
N ILE A 26 15.85 -6.43 -6.76
CA ILE A 26 16.23 -5.10 -7.23
C ILE A 26 16.25 -4.10 -6.07
N CYS A 27 15.37 -4.28 -5.07
CA CYS A 27 15.30 -3.39 -3.91
C CYS A 27 16.45 -3.58 -2.89
N ILE A 28 17.23 -4.67 -2.99
CA ILE A 28 18.28 -5.00 -2.02
C ILE A 28 19.69 -4.64 -2.52
N SER A 29 19.88 -4.38 -3.83
CA SER A 29 21.23 -4.28 -4.41
C SER A 29 21.55 -2.99 -5.17
N HIS A 30 21.05 -1.83 -4.74
CA HIS A 30 21.52 -0.54 -5.27
C HIS A 30 22.26 0.29 -4.21
N PRO A 31 23.57 0.03 -4.01
CA PRO A 31 24.48 1.05 -3.52
C PRO A 31 24.74 2.07 -4.64
N TRP A 32 24.53 3.34 -4.33
CA TRP A 32 24.80 4.45 -5.24
C TRP A 32 26.32 4.70 -5.31
N LYS A 33 26.96 4.47 -6.45
CA LYS A 33 28.25 5.06 -6.87
C LYS A 33 28.32 5.19 -8.40
N ASP A 34 29.05 6.20 -8.85
CA ASP A 34 29.03 6.88 -10.16
C ASP A 34 29.41 6.08 -11.44
N ASN A 35 29.03 6.66 -12.59
CA ASN A 35 29.31 6.33 -14.01
C ASN A 35 30.78 5.98 -14.36
N ARG A 36 30.97 5.04 -15.33
CA ARG A 36 31.86 5.19 -16.52
C ARG A 36 31.87 3.95 -17.44
N ASN A 37 31.64 4.21 -18.74
CA ASN A 37 32.07 3.53 -19.99
C ASN A 37 31.80 2.03 -20.26
N GLY A 38 31.23 1.76 -21.46
CA GLY A 38 31.90 0.89 -22.45
C GLY A 38 31.19 -0.39 -22.89
N ASN A 39 30.29 -0.26 -23.89
CA ASN A 39 30.16 -1.06 -25.13
C ASN A 39 30.02 -2.61 -25.15
N GLN A 40 29.18 -3.00 -26.13
CA GLN A 40 29.19 -4.20 -27.00
C GLN A 40 28.20 -5.36 -26.75
N LEU A 41 27.09 -5.25 -27.49
CA LEU A 41 26.26 -6.22 -28.21
C LEU A 41 26.81 -7.65 -28.42
N PHE A 42 25.94 -8.68 -28.31
CA PHE A 42 25.39 -9.52 -29.43
C PHE A 42 24.75 -10.86 -28.94
N PRO A 43 23.98 -11.61 -29.77
CA PRO A 43 22.66 -12.18 -29.44
C PRO A 43 22.63 -13.72 -29.41
N VAL A 44 21.59 -14.35 -28.80
CA VAL A 44 21.16 -15.72 -29.17
C VAL A 44 19.66 -15.94 -28.94
N THR A 45 19.03 -16.53 -29.95
CA THR A 45 17.64 -16.98 -30.16
C THR A 45 17.22 -18.23 -29.32
N PRO A 46 15.91 -18.52 -29.20
CA PRO A 46 15.37 -19.36 -28.12
C PRO A 46 15.18 -20.84 -28.48
N LYS A 47 15.16 -21.71 -27.46
CA LYS A 47 14.62 -23.08 -27.54
C LYS A 47 13.80 -23.42 -26.29
N THR A 48 12.49 -23.59 -26.47
CA THR A 48 11.55 -24.38 -25.64
C THR A 48 11.86 -25.89 -25.90
N PRO A 49 11.36 -26.92 -25.14
CA PRO A 49 10.15 -26.92 -24.32
C PRO A 49 10.08 -27.85 -23.06
N SER A 50 8.93 -27.78 -22.39
CA SER A 50 8.14 -28.93 -21.87
C SER A 50 8.62 -29.72 -20.63
N LYS A 51 7.90 -29.61 -19.49
CA LYS A 51 6.85 -30.55 -19.03
C LYS A 51 6.46 -30.26 -17.57
N GLN A 52 5.17 -30.00 -17.35
CA GLN A 52 4.53 -29.91 -16.03
C GLN A 52 4.36 -31.32 -15.44
N THR A 53 4.66 -31.48 -14.15
CA THR A 53 4.16 -32.61 -13.35
C THR A 53 3.49 -32.05 -12.09
N GLN A 54 2.19 -32.34 -11.97
CA GLN A 54 1.32 -31.96 -10.87
C GLN A 54 1.61 -32.79 -9.61
N LEU A 55 1.51 -32.17 -8.43
CA LEU A 55 1.36 -32.87 -7.15
C LEU A 55 0.17 -32.26 -6.37
N LYS A 56 -0.79 -33.13 -6.04
CA LYS A 56 -2.01 -32.86 -5.28
C LYS A 56 -1.68 -32.62 -3.80
N VAL A 57 -2.36 -31.64 -3.19
CA VAL A 57 -2.38 -31.41 -1.74
C VAL A 57 -3.69 -31.96 -1.15
N PRO A 58 -3.66 -32.71 -0.03
CA PRO A 58 -4.86 -33.27 0.59
C PRO A 58 -5.76 -32.20 1.22
N GLN A 59 -7.08 -32.39 1.02
CA GLN A 59 -8.14 -31.73 1.77
C GLN A 59 -8.12 -32.25 3.20
N ASP A 60 -7.98 -31.36 4.19
CA ASP A 60 -8.59 -31.49 5.51
C ASP A 60 -8.43 -30.17 6.27
N LEU A 61 -9.38 -29.91 7.19
CA LEU A 61 -9.60 -28.69 7.99
C LEU A 61 -10.67 -27.72 7.46
N ASN A 62 -11.87 -28.26 7.24
CA ASN A 62 -13.12 -27.52 7.45
C ASN A 62 -13.48 -27.56 8.95
N LEU A 63 -13.62 -26.40 9.59
CA LEU A 63 -14.33 -26.28 10.87
C LEU A 63 -15.35 -25.15 10.78
N SER A 64 -16.58 -25.57 10.45
CA SER A 64 -17.82 -24.80 10.57
C SER A 64 -18.13 -24.53 12.05
N ILE A 65 -18.44 -23.28 12.40
CA ILE A 65 -18.99 -22.96 13.73
C ILE A 65 -20.41 -22.40 13.54
N THR A 66 -21.37 -23.20 13.99
CA THR A 66 -22.79 -22.92 14.14
C THR A 66 -23.02 -21.92 15.27
N ASN A 67 -23.80 -20.86 15.01
CA ASN A 67 -24.20 -19.88 16.02
C ASN A 67 -25.44 -20.39 16.79
N THR A 68 -25.31 -20.61 18.10
CA THR A 68 -26.45 -20.79 19.00
C THR A 68 -26.52 -19.59 19.94
N PHE A 69 -27.56 -18.76 19.79
CA PHE A 69 -27.88 -17.65 20.67
C PHE A 69 -28.77 -18.14 21.83
N THR A 70 -28.37 -17.88 23.07
CA THR A 70 -29.25 -17.92 24.26
C THR A 70 -29.21 -16.57 24.96
N PRO A 71 -30.37 -15.88 25.14
CA PRO A 71 -30.41 -14.60 25.85
C PRO A 71 -30.50 -14.84 27.36
N PHE A 72 -29.60 -14.25 28.15
CA PHE A 72 -29.70 -14.27 29.61
C PHE A 72 -30.55 -13.10 30.13
N ALA A 73 -31.50 -13.47 30.99
CA ALA A 73 -32.50 -12.66 31.62
C ALA A 73 -31.93 -11.63 32.61
N SER A 74 -32.71 -10.56 32.80
CA SER A 74 -32.51 -9.49 33.76
C SER A 74 -32.73 -9.94 35.20
N THR A 75 -31.76 -9.69 36.08
CA THR A 75 -31.99 -9.60 37.53
C THR A 75 -31.38 -8.32 38.08
N LYS A 76 -32.20 -7.59 38.85
CA LYS A 76 -31.85 -6.36 39.57
C LYS A 76 -31.06 -6.71 40.84
N SER A 77 -30.09 -5.86 41.18
CA SER A 77 -29.96 -5.15 42.48
C SER A 77 -28.57 -5.12 43.11
N SER A 78 -28.40 -4.05 43.88
CA SER A 78 -27.38 -3.73 44.89
C SER A 78 -26.19 -2.86 44.46
N SER A 79 -26.10 -1.77 45.20
CA SER A 79 -25.22 -0.62 45.18
C SER A 79 -23.85 -0.92 45.78
N GLN A 80 -22.78 -0.65 45.03
CA GLN A 80 -21.48 -0.23 45.55
C GLN A 80 -20.63 0.28 44.38
N SER A 81 -20.23 1.56 44.42
CA SER A 81 -19.29 2.13 43.48
C SER A 81 -17.90 1.51 43.71
N PRO A 82 -17.31 0.81 42.72
CA PRO A 82 -16.00 0.21 42.90
C PRO A 82 -14.94 1.31 42.98
N SER A 83 -14.13 1.27 44.03
CA SER A 83 -12.97 2.13 44.20
C SER A 83 -12.03 2.04 43.00
N ARG A 84 -11.48 3.20 42.59
CA ARG A 84 -10.64 3.31 41.39
C ARG A 84 -9.41 2.40 41.53
N PRO A 85 -9.19 1.44 40.61
CA PRO A 85 -8.07 0.50 40.73
C PRO A 85 -6.73 1.25 40.67
N LYS A 86 -5.81 0.87 41.56
CA LYS A 86 -4.45 1.43 41.62
C LYS A 86 -3.74 1.27 40.25
N PRO A 87 -2.97 2.28 39.78
CA PRO A 87 -2.20 2.15 38.54
C PRO A 87 -1.20 0.99 38.62
N LEU A 88 -1.16 0.16 37.58
CA LEU A 88 -0.22 -0.96 37.47
C LEU A 88 1.22 -0.45 37.39
N THR A 89 2.14 -1.16 38.05
CA THR A 89 3.57 -0.91 37.96
C THR A 89 4.12 -1.25 36.56
N SER A 90 5.27 -0.69 36.21
CA SER A 90 5.95 -0.93 34.92
C SER A 90 6.28 -2.41 34.69
N ALA A 91 6.55 -3.17 35.75
CA ALA A 91 6.77 -4.61 35.71
C ALA A 91 5.48 -5.37 35.39
N GLN A 92 4.37 -5.06 36.07
CA GLN A 92 3.06 -5.67 35.82
C GLN A 92 2.53 -5.35 34.40
N LEU A 93 2.85 -4.16 33.87
CA LEU A 93 2.56 -3.79 32.48
C LEU A 93 3.40 -4.59 31.48
N LYS A 94 4.65 -4.93 31.79
CA LYS A 94 5.49 -5.79 30.95
C LYS A 94 4.99 -7.23 30.94
N GLU A 95 4.57 -7.73 32.09
CA GLU A 95 4.07 -9.09 32.26
C GLU A 95 2.71 -9.30 31.57
N LYS A 96 1.77 -8.36 31.72
CA LYS A 96 0.46 -8.40 31.04
C LYS A 96 0.54 -8.29 29.51
N ARG A 97 1.67 -7.78 28.98
CA ARG A 97 1.97 -7.65 27.54
C ARG A 97 2.64 -8.89 26.94
N LYS A 98 3.08 -9.86 27.74
CA LYS A 98 3.54 -11.16 27.24
C LYS A 98 2.31 -11.97 26.84
N ASN A 99 1.89 -11.84 25.59
CA ASN A 99 0.98 -12.81 24.99
C ASN A 99 1.84 -14.02 24.56
N PRO A 100 1.68 -15.21 25.17
CA PRO A 100 2.52 -16.37 24.88
C PRO A 100 2.44 -16.82 23.41
N ALA A 101 1.39 -16.42 22.67
CA ALA A 101 1.25 -16.68 21.24
C ALA A 101 2.05 -15.74 20.32
N ILE A 102 2.57 -14.61 20.83
CA ILE A 102 3.31 -13.64 19.99
C ILE A 102 4.81 -13.91 20.12
N ASN A 103 5.45 -14.24 19.00
CA ASN A 103 6.91 -14.39 18.93
C ASN A 103 7.61 -13.02 19.03
N ILE A 104 7.83 -12.56 20.26
CA ILE A 104 8.43 -11.25 20.56
C ILE A 104 9.83 -11.12 19.94
N ASN A 105 10.63 -12.19 19.96
CA ASN A 105 12.01 -12.17 19.45
C ASN A 105 12.03 -11.97 17.93
N PHE A 106 11.18 -12.70 17.22
CA PHE A 106 10.99 -12.55 15.77
C PHE A 106 10.62 -11.09 15.42
N PHE A 107 9.58 -10.53 16.03
CA PHE A 107 9.14 -9.17 15.71
C PHE A 107 10.15 -8.09 16.15
N THR A 108 10.90 -8.33 17.23
CA THR A 108 12.01 -7.43 17.61
C THR A 108 13.09 -7.43 16.52
N GLY A 109 13.51 -8.63 16.07
CA GLY A 109 14.48 -8.79 14.99
C GLY A 109 14.01 -8.14 13.69
N LEU A 110 12.75 -8.34 13.33
CA LEU A 110 12.13 -7.72 12.16
C LEU A 110 12.14 -6.20 12.25
N THR A 111 11.81 -5.60 13.41
CA THR A 111 11.85 -4.14 13.57
C THR A 111 13.27 -3.61 13.39
N LYS A 112 14.26 -4.32 13.96
CA LYS A 112 15.67 -3.96 13.83
C LYS A 112 16.15 -4.04 12.39
N LYS A 113 15.75 -5.09 11.65
CA LYS A 113 16.05 -5.25 10.23
C LYS A 113 15.45 -4.11 9.41
N ILE A 114 14.16 -3.81 9.60
CA ILE A 114 13.49 -2.68 8.92
C ILE A 114 14.24 -1.37 9.19
N LEU A 115 14.61 -1.09 10.45
CA LEU A 115 15.35 0.13 10.77
C LEU A 115 16.73 0.19 10.10
N ASN A 116 17.45 -0.94 10.05
CA ASN A 116 18.77 -0.99 9.43
C ASN A 116 18.71 -0.83 7.90
N ASP A 117 17.74 -1.48 7.26
CA ASP A 117 17.62 -1.50 5.80
C ASP A 117 17.07 -0.16 5.27
N PHE A 118 16.04 0.39 5.93
CA PHE A 118 15.36 1.59 5.46
C PHE A 118 15.91 2.89 6.07
N TYR A 119 16.58 2.82 7.22
CA TYR A 119 17.13 3.98 7.93
C TYR A 119 18.56 3.72 8.45
N PRO A 120 19.50 3.31 7.57
CA PRO A 120 20.86 2.99 7.98
C PRO A 120 21.52 4.18 8.70
N LYS A 121 22.26 3.87 9.75
CA LYS A 121 23.00 4.87 10.54
C LYS A 121 24.49 4.64 10.38
N TYR A 122 25.20 5.69 10.00
CA TYR A 122 26.65 5.67 9.84
C TYR A 122 27.32 6.38 11.00
N CYS A 123 28.54 5.93 11.32
CA CYS A 123 29.35 6.55 12.35
C CYS A 123 29.89 7.90 11.86
N PRO A 124 29.73 9.02 12.60
CA PRO A 124 30.29 10.30 12.20
C PRO A 124 31.82 10.33 12.28
N ASN A 125 32.40 9.53 13.19
CA ASN A 125 33.85 9.51 13.44
C ASN A 125 34.59 8.43 12.63
N CYS A 126 33.87 7.60 11.86
CA CYS A 126 34.48 6.51 11.09
C CYS A 126 33.82 6.48 9.71
N PRO A 127 34.54 6.86 8.63
CA PRO A 127 34.01 6.90 7.27
C PRO A 127 33.40 5.56 6.87
N ASP A 128 32.24 5.61 6.20
CA ASP A 128 31.51 4.45 5.65
C ASP A 128 31.18 3.32 6.65
N LYS A 129 31.33 3.56 7.96
CA LYS A 129 31.10 2.54 8.97
C LYS A 129 29.65 2.52 9.43
N LEU A 130 28.90 1.51 8.98
CA LEU A 130 27.54 1.24 9.41
C LEU A 130 27.48 0.84 10.90
N LEU A 131 26.52 1.40 11.63
CA LEU A 131 26.29 1.12 13.05
C LEU A 131 25.37 -0.09 13.22
N THR A 132 25.95 -1.26 13.47
CA THR A 132 25.19 -2.52 13.64
C THR A 132 25.28 -3.11 15.05
N LYS A 133 26.32 -2.77 15.83
CA LYS A 133 26.58 -3.39 17.12
C LYS A 133 25.57 -2.94 18.17
N GLU A 134 24.93 -3.91 18.79
CA GLU A 134 23.89 -3.69 19.80
C GLU A 134 24.48 -3.59 21.22
N ILE A 135 23.69 -2.99 22.11
CA ILE A 135 23.92 -3.02 23.56
C ILE A 135 22.88 -3.96 24.17
N SER A 136 23.34 -5.00 24.88
CA SER A 136 22.48 -6.03 25.47
C SER A 136 21.41 -5.47 26.40
N THR A 137 21.75 -4.42 27.16
CA THR A 137 20.85 -3.76 28.11
C THR A 137 19.91 -2.74 27.46
N GLN A 138 20.25 -2.22 26.27
CA GLN A 138 19.52 -1.14 25.60
C GLN A 138 19.39 -1.41 24.10
N PRO A 139 18.36 -2.19 23.68
CA PRO A 139 18.19 -2.62 22.28
C PRO A 139 17.89 -1.49 21.29
N GLU A 140 17.51 -0.31 21.81
CA GLU A 140 17.25 0.90 21.03
C GLU A 140 18.53 1.66 20.68
N LEU A 141 19.65 1.35 21.32
CA LEU A 141 20.94 1.97 21.06
C LEU A 141 21.83 1.08 20.20
N ILE A 142 22.60 1.73 19.33
CA ILE A 142 23.58 1.12 18.45
C ILE A 142 24.91 1.84 18.59
N ARG A 143 26.01 1.08 18.57
CA ARG A 143 27.36 1.61 18.76
C ARG A 143 28.28 1.29 17.60
N CYS A 144 29.26 2.16 17.38
CA CYS A 144 30.37 1.89 16.47
C CYS A 144 31.34 0.92 17.13
N GLU A 145 31.82 -0.07 16.38
CA GLU A 145 32.78 -1.03 16.92
C GLU A 145 34.18 -0.44 17.13
N ALA A 146 34.56 0.57 16.32
CA ALA A 146 35.90 1.17 16.37
C ALA A 146 35.98 2.27 17.43
N CYS A 147 35.28 3.39 17.21
CA CYS A 147 35.37 4.56 18.08
C CYS A 147 34.38 4.55 19.25
N ARG A 148 33.57 3.49 19.40
CA ARG A 148 32.54 3.34 20.45
C ARG A 148 31.47 4.45 20.46
N TYR A 149 31.38 5.27 19.40
CA TYR A 149 30.32 6.25 19.23
C TYR A 149 28.94 5.60 19.39
N LEU A 150 28.06 6.23 20.15
CA LEU A 150 26.77 5.70 20.56
C LEU A 150 25.66 6.58 19.99
N THR A 151 24.64 5.97 19.39
CA THR A 151 23.45 6.70 18.95
C THR A 151 22.19 5.85 19.08
N SER A 152 21.02 6.49 19.02
CA SER A 152 19.75 5.78 19.02
C SER A 152 19.40 5.31 17.61
N ARG A 153 19.02 4.04 17.50
CA ARG A 153 18.48 3.45 16.27
C ARG A 153 17.17 4.11 15.83
N LEU A 154 16.44 4.67 16.78
CA LEU A 154 15.13 5.27 16.54
C LEU A 154 15.22 6.74 16.11
N SER A 155 16.37 7.39 16.32
CA SER A 155 16.57 8.80 15.97
C SER A 155 16.38 9.04 14.47
N TYR A 156 15.60 10.07 14.12
CA TYR A 156 15.28 10.42 12.73
C TYR A 156 14.64 9.27 11.92
N THR A 157 13.76 8.51 12.55
CA THR A 157 12.95 7.46 11.90
C THR A 157 11.47 7.64 12.26
N PRO A 158 10.52 6.95 11.61
CA PRO A 158 9.13 6.92 12.05
C PRO A 158 8.94 6.44 13.51
N LEU A 159 9.94 5.77 14.08
CA LEU A 159 9.94 5.30 15.46
C LEU A 159 10.61 6.26 16.45
N HIS A 160 10.90 7.49 16.03
CA HIS A 160 11.52 8.49 16.91
C HIS A 160 10.71 8.70 18.21
N HIS A 161 11.39 8.62 19.36
CA HIS A 161 10.80 8.66 20.69
C HIS A 161 9.67 7.63 20.95
N LEU A 162 9.70 6.47 20.28
CA LEU A 162 8.76 5.39 20.56
C LEU A 162 8.93 4.94 22.02
N LYS A 163 7.84 4.99 22.80
CA LYS A 163 7.80 4.51 24.20
C LYS A 163 7.30 3.06 24.32
N LEU A 164 6.78 2.51 23.22
CA LEU A 164 6.31 1.13 23.15
C LEU A 164 7.48 0.21 22.77
N PRO A 165 7.45 -1.07 23.18
CA PRO A 165 8.45 -2.05 22.75
C PRO A 165 8.58 -2.13 21.22
N LEU A 166 9.82 -2.23 20.73
CA LEU A 166 10.14 -2.25 19.29
C LEU A 166 9.36 -3.30 18.49
N TRP A 167 9.15 -4.48 19.07
CA TRP A 167 8.44 -5.58 18.42
C TRP A 167 7.01 -5.22 17.99
N MET A 168 6.36 -4.28 18.70
CA MET A 168 4.98 -3.90 18.39
C MET A 168 4.86 -3.26 17.01
N PHE A 169 5.89 -2.55 16.55
CA PHE A 169 5.87 -1.95 15.22
C PHE A 169 5.81 -3.01 14.12
N SER A 170 6.73 -3.98 14.15
CA SER A 170 6.74 -5.05 13.17
C SER A 170 5.55 -5.99 13.28
N TYR A 171 4.99 -6.17 14.49
CA TYR A 171 3.73 -6.87 14.65
C TYR A 171 2.61 -6.17 13.86
N VAL A 172 2.46 -4.85 14.00
CA VAL A 172 1.45 -4.07 13.25
C VAL A 172 1.72 -4.13 11.76
N PHE A 173 2.98 -4.00 11.33
CA PHE A 173 3.35 -4.09 9.92
C PHE A 173 2.98 -5.46 9.32
N TYR A 174 3.43 -6.54 9.95
CA TYR A 174 3.19 -7.91 9.51
C TYR A 174 1.71 -8.28 9.47
N GLU A 175 0.96 -7.92 10.52
CA GLU A 175 -0.50 -8.12 10.55
C GLU A 175 -1.22 -7.32 9.47
N SER A 176 -0.75 -6.11 9.16
CA SER A 176 -1.33 -5.29 8.08
C SER A 176 -1.06 -5.90 6.71
N MET A 177 0.09 -6.54 6.51
CA MET A 177 0.40 -7.28 5.28
C MET A 177 -0.49 -8.50 5.10
N ILE A 178 -0.59 -9.36 6.13
CA ILE A 178 -1.38 -10.60 6.06
C ILE A 178 -2.86 -10.30 5.81
N GLN A 179 -3.39 -9.28 6.48
CA GLN A 179 -4.82 -8.98 6.41
C GLN A 179 -5.20 -8.20 5.15
N HIS A 180 -4.25 -7.61 4.42
CA HIS A 180 -4.55 -6.86 3.19
C HIS A 180 -5.37 -7.73 2.23
N PRO A 181 -6.53 -7.26 1.71
CA PRO A 181 -6.98 -5.86 1.60
C PRO A 181 -7.74 -5.30 2.82
N LYS A 182 -7.94 -6.06 3.90
CA LYS A 182 -8.52 -5.52 5.14
C LYS A 182 -7.47 -4.66 5.85
N VAL A 183 -7.89 -3.48 6.31
CA VAL A 183 -7.07 -2.56 7.09
C VAL A 183 -7.09 -2.90 8.58
N VAL A 184 -5.92 -2.83 9.23
CA VAL A 184 -5.79 -3.04 10.67
C VAL A 184 -6.03 -1.73 11.42
N THR A 185 -7.14 -1.61 12.14
CA THR A 185 -7.53 -0.34 12.81
C THR A 185 -6.80 -0.11 14.14
N SER A 186 -6.72 1.14 14.60
CA SER A 186 -6.18 1.46 15.93
C SER A 186 -6.90 0.74 17.08
N THR A 187 -8.22 0.52 16.93
CA THR A 187 -9.03 -0.24 17.89
C THR A 187 -8.60 -1.71 17.92
N GLU A 188 -8.37 -2.31 16.76
CA GLU A 188 -7.90 -3.68 16.64
C GLU A 188 -6.48 -3.84 17.22
N ILE A 189 -5.56 -2.92 16.91
CA ILE A 189 -4.21 -2.87 17.48
C ILE A 189 -4.28 -2.78 19.01
N SER A 190 -5.12 -1.89 19.55
CA SER A 190 -5.28 -1.70 20.99
C SER A 190 -5.73 -2.99 21.68
N LYS A 191 -6.71 -3.70 21.10
CA LYS A 191 -7.23 -4.96 21.62
C LYS A 191 -6.18 -6.08 21.55
N ARG A 192 -5.53 -6.27 20.40
CA ARG A 192 -4.55 -7.34 20.17
C ARG A 192 -3.29 -7.19 21.03
N LEU A 193 -2.78 -5.95 21.14
CA LEU A 193 -1.55 -5.66 21.90
C LEU A 193 -1.80 -5.33 23.37
N ARG A 194 -3.05 -5.23 23.80
CA ARG A 194 -3.47 -4.83 25.17
C ARG A 194 -2.81 -3.51 25.61
N ILE A 195 -2.76 -2.54 24.68
CA ILE A 195 -2.25 -1.18 24.92
C ILE A 195 -3.40 -0.17 24.88
N SER A 196 -3.17 1.02 25.45
CA SER A 196 -4.16 2.10 25.36
C SER A 196 -4.46 2.47 23.91
N TYR A 197 -5.69 2.93 23.65
CA TYR A 197 -6.08 3.40 22.31
C TYR A 197 -5.14 4.49 21.79
N LYS A 198 -4.71 5.43 22.64
CA LYS A 198 -3.74 6.47 22.28
C LYS A 198 -2.39 5.87 21.85
N GLY A 199 -1.91 4.83 22.54
CA GLY A 199 -0.70 4.10 22.16
C GLY A 199 -0.85 3.40 20.81
N ALA A 200 -1.97 2.72 20.59
CA ALA A 200 -2.27 2.05 19.34
C ALA A 200 -2.43 3.02 18.16
N ALA A 201 -3.12 4.14 18.36
CA ALA A 201 -3.27 5.18 17.34
C ALA A 201 -1.94 5.85 16.98
N SER A 202 -1.06 6.06 17.96
CA SER A 202 0.31 6.54 17.71
C SER A 202 1.11 5.53 16.89
N LEU A 203 1.04 4.25 17.25
CA LEU A 203 1.71 3.16 16.53
C LEU A 203 1.21 3.05 15.08
N LYS A 204 -0.11 3.11 14.87
CA LYS A 204 -0.75 3.14 13.54
C LYS A 204 -0.26 4.33 12.72
N LYS A 205 -0.24 5.53 13.30
CA LYS A 205 0.24 6.74 12.62
C LYS A 205 1.71 6.60 12.21
N ARG A 206 2.56 6.00 13.05
CA ARG A 206 3.97 5.75 12.73
C ARG A 206 4.13 4.77 11.58
N PHE A 207 3.32 3.72 11.54
CA PHE A 207 3.27 2.80 10.39
C PHE A 207 2.83 3.51 9.11
N GLN A 208 1.81 4.38 9.18
CA GLN A 208 1.37 5.19 8.04
C GLN A 208 2.46 6.15 7.53
N VAL A 209 3.25 6.74 8.44
CA VAL A 209 4.41 7.57 8.08
C VAL A 209 5.50 6.72 7.41
N PHE A 210 5.80 5.54 7.95
CA PHE A 210 6.73 4.60 7.33
C PHE A 210 6.31 4.25 5.89
N ALA A 211 5.05 3.84 5.69
CA ALA A 211 4.49 3.53 4.37
C ALA A 211 4.61 4.71 3.40
N SER A 212 4.26 5.92 3.87
CA SER A 212 4.35 7.15 3.06
C SER A 212 5.79 7.45 2.60
N GLN A 213 6.79 7.11 3.43
CA GLN A 213 8.20 7.30 3.07
C GLN A 213 8.72 6.26 2.06
N GLN A 214 8.06 5.10 1.93
CA GLN A 214 8.48 4.07 0.97
C GLN A 214 7.85 4.25 -0.42
N LEU A 215 6.65 4.83 -0.52
CA LEU A 215 5.95 5.01 -1.80
C LEU A 215 6.75 5.71 -2.91
N PRO A 216 7.59 6.73 -2.65
CA PRO A 216 8.41 7.33 -3.71
C PRO A 216 9.31 6.32 -4.42
N LYS A 217 9.77 5.27 -3.74
CA LYS A 217 10.59 4.21 -4.33
C LYS A 217 9.77 3.36 -5.32
N TYR A 218 8.60 2.89 -4.90
CA TYR A 218 7.69 2.15 -5.77
C TYR A 218 7.26 2.98 -6.98
N LYS A 219 6.99 4.27 -6.77
CA LYS A 219 6.70 5.21 -7.84
C LYS A 219 7.84 5.28 -8.86
N GLN A 220 9.08 5.47 -8.41
CA GLN A 220 10.24 5.54 -9.30
C GLN A 220 10.42 4.24 -10.07
N LEU A 221 10.34 3.10 -9.39
CA LEU A 221 10.46 1.77 -10.01
C LEU A 221 9.37 1.55 -11.07
N THR A 222 8.15 1.98 -10.79
CA THR A 222 7.03 1.89 -11.74
C THR A 222 7.27 2.80 -12.94
N PHE A 223 7.68 4.04 -12.69
CA PHE A 223 7.97 5.01 -13.73
C PHE A 223 9.05 4.48 -14.68
N ASP A 224 10.18 4.03 -14.13
CA ASP A 224 11.30 3.53 -14.93
C ASP A 224 10.93 2.26 -15.71
N ALA A 225 10.06 1.40 -15.16
CA ALA A 225 9.60 0.20 -15.85
C ALA A 225 8.67 0.54 -17.03
N LEU A 226 7.72 1.47 -16.83
CA LEU A 226 6.83 1.93 -17.89
C LEU A 226 7.60 2.71 -18.96
N ASP A 227 8.59 3.52 -18.57
CA ASP A 227 9.40 4.32 -19.50
C ASP A 227 10.20 3.41 -20.45
N ARG A 228 10.78 2.33 -19.91
CA ARG A 228 11.48 1.33 -20.73
C ARG A 228 10.54 0.57 -21.66
N GLU A 229 9.37 0.17 -21.18
CA GLU A 229 8.39 -0.60 -21.96
C GLU A 229 7.78 0.22 -23.11
N PHE A 230 7.60 1.53 -22.90
CA PHE A 230 6.91 2.41 -23.85
C PHE A 230 7.81 3.42 -24.57
N LYS A 231 9.14 3.28 -24.49
CA LYS A 231 10.14 4.25 -24.97
C LYS A 231 9.94 4.73 -26.43
N ASP A 232 9.37 3.90 -27.28
CA ASP A 232 9.05 4.22 -28.68
C ASP A 232 7.63 3.75 -29.07
N PHE A 233 6.77 3.59 -28.07
CA PHE A 233 5.41 3.11 -28.28
C PHE A 233 4.43 4.27 -28.47
N SER A 234 3.52 4.12 -29.42
CA SER A 234 2.39 5.04 -29.58
C SER A 234 1.19 4.27 -30.10
N LEU A 235 0.01 4.59 -29.55
CA LEU A 235 -1.23 4.10 -30.12
C LEU A 235 -1.57 4.85 -31.41
N PRO A 236 -2.36 4.25 -32.31
CA PRO A 236 -2.90 4.94 -33.49
C PRO A 236 -3.54 6.28 -33.09
N PRO A 237 -3.51 7.32 -33.92
CA PRO A 237 -4.11 8.61 -33.57
C PRO A 237 -5.64 8.55 -33.47
N ASP A 238 -6.27 7.59 -34.16
CA ASP A 238 -7.71 7.38 -34.10
C ASP A 238 -8.14 6.70 -32.78
N GLU A 239 -9.05 7.35 -32.06
CA GLU A 239 -9.61 6.86 -30.79
C GLU A 239 -10.54 5.66 -30.98
N ASP A 240 -11.15 5.53 -32.16
CA ASP A 240 -12.08 4.45 -32.49
C ASP A 240 -11.39 3.18 -33.02
N THR A 241 -10.06 3.21 -33.18
CA THR A 241 -9.28 2.02 -33.53
C THR A 241 -9.25 1.02 -32.36
N ASP A 242 -9.45 -0.26 -32.66
CA ASP A 242 -9.30 -1.34 -31.68
C ASP A 242 -7.83 -1.55 -31.32
N ILE A 243 -7.51 -1.36 -30.05
CA ILE A 243 -6.14 -1.49 -29.53
C ILE A 243 -5.90 -2.83 -28.82
N THR A 244 -6.88 -3.75 -28.83
CA THR A 244 -6.82 -5.02 -28.08
C THR A 244 -5.56 -5.82 -28.40
N GLU A 245 -5.25 -6.00 -29.69
CA GLU A 245 -4.06 -6.72 -30.15
C GLU A 245 -2.76 -5.93 -29.89
N ILE A 246 -2.80 -4.60 -30.07
CA ILE A 246 -1.63 -3.71 -29.88
C ILE A 246 -1.19 -3.68 -28.41
N MET A 247 -2.17 -3.68 -27.49
CA MET A 247 -1.96 -3.67 -26.05
C MET A 247 -1.83 -5.08 -25.46
N GLU A 248 -1.86 -6.13 -26.29
CA GLU A 248 -1.69 -7.49 -25.82
C GLU A 248 -0.30 -7.66 -25.19
N ASN A 249 -0.25 -8.31 -24.02
CA ASN A 249 0.97 -8.51 -23.22
C ASN A 249 1.68 -7.24 -22.73
N LYS A 250 1.09 -6.05 -22.92
CA LYS A 250 1.64 -4.79 -22.40
C LYS A 250 1.04 -4.39 -21.05
N PRO A 251 1.76 -3.62 -20.22
CA PRO A 251 1.20 -3.04 -19.01
C PRO A 251 -0.02 -2.19 -19.33
N TYR A 252 -1.14 -2.52 -18.71
CA TYR A 252 -2.40 -1.81 -18.93
C TYR A 252 -2.66 -0.84 -17.78
N VAL A 253 -2.59 0.47 -18.05
CA VAL A 253 -2.60 1.53 -17.03
C VAL A 253 -3.94 2.25 -17.02
N CYS A 254 -4.60 2.28 -15.86
CA CYS A 254 -5.83 3.03 -15.66
C CYS A 254 -5.64 4.18 -14.67
N ALA A 255 -6.34 5.29 -14.91
CA ALA A 255 -6.50 6.34 -13.91
C ALA A 255 -7.95 6.78 -13.77
N ASP A 256 -8.40 6.90 -12.52
CA ASP A 256 -9.75 7.36 -12.22
C ASP A 256 -9.86 7.89 -10.78
N THR A 257 -11.00 8.47 -10.42
CA THR A 257 -11.21 9.13 -9.14
C THR A 257 -12.53 8.69 -8.50
N VAL A 258 -12.46 8.28 -7.24
CA VAL A 258 -13.62 7.81 -6.48
C VAL A 258 -13.87 8.64 -5.22
N VAL A 259 -15.14 8.86 -4.90
CA VAL A 259 -15.56 9.41 -3.60
C VAL A 259 -15.51 8.30 -2.55
N LEU A 260 -14.66 8.47 -1.54
CA LEU A 260 -14.56 7.55 -0.38
C LEU A 260 -15.53 7.90 0.72
N TYR A 261 -15.57 9.18 1.10
CA TYR A 261 -16.52 9.70 2.07
C TYR A 261 -17.22 10.89 1.44
N SER A 262 -18.55 10.88 1.41
CA SER A 262 -19.35 12.01 0.94
C SER A 262 -19.90 12.81 2.12
N ALA A 263 -20.08 14.11 1.91
CA ALA A 263 -20.86 15.00 2.78
C ALA A 263 -22.35 14.61 2.87
N SER A 264 -22.84 13.71 2.01
CA SER A 264 -24.21 13.17 2.00
C SER A 264 -25.30 14.27 2.05
N GLN A 265 -26.37 14.09 2.82
CA GLN A 265 -27.39 15.12 3.07
C GLN A 265 -26.88 16.21 4.04
N ARG A 266 -25.80 15.94 4.79
CA ARG A 266 -25.18 16.91 5.70
C ARG A 266 -24.60 18.10 4.93
N ALA A 267 -24.26 17.91 3.66
CA ALA A 267 -23.85 18.99 2.75
C ALA A 267 -24.84 20.16 2.70
N ASN A 268 -26.14 19.91 2.92
CA ASN A 268 -27.22 20.87 2.75
C ASN A 268 -28.16 20.94 3.98
N GLN A 269 -27.63 20.81 5.21
CA GLN A 269 -28.44 20.82 6.44
C GLN A 269 -29.59 19.79 6.44
N GLY A 270 -29.41 18.63 5.81
CA GLY A 270 -30.45 17.61 5.70
C GLY A 270 -31.44 17.82 4.54
N ARG A 271 -31.36 18.95 3.81
CA ARG A 271 -32.19 19.18 2.61
C ARG A 271 -31.66 18.37 1.42
N LYS A 272 -32.58 17.91 0.56
CA LYS A 272 -32.22 17.25 -0.71
C LYS A 272 -31.30 18.18 -1.50
N ARG A 273 -30.18 17.65 -2.04
CA ARG A 273 -29.19 18.48 -2.74
C ARG A 273 -29.84 19.21 -3.92
N TYR A 274 -29.78 20.53 -3.91
CA TYR A 274 -30.09 21.36 -5.07
C TYR A 274 -28.93 21.20 -6.06
N ARG A 275 -29.12 20.39 -7.10
CA ARG A 275 -28.44 20.40 -8.41
C ARG A 275 -26.91 20.59 -8.52
N HIS A 276 -26.11 20.44 -7.47
CA HIS A 276 -24.66 20.29 -7.63
C HIS A 276 -24.33 18.83 -7.95
N SER A 277 -24.35 18.50 -9.25
CA SER A 277 -23.91 17.20 -9.77
C SER A 277 -22.37 17.11 -9.74
N GLY A 278 -21.85 15.91 -9.46
CA GLY A 278 -20.42 15.60 -9.56
C GLY A 278 -19.74 15.19 -8.25
N SER A 279 -18.70 14.38 -8.39
CA SER A 279 -17.92 13.81 -7.28
C SER A 279 -17.27 14.88 -6.40
N THR A 280 -16.75 15.95 -7.00
CA THR A 280 -16.14 17.07 -6.27
C THR A 280 -17.14 17.76 -5.35
N ALA A 281 -18.31 18.16 -5.86
CA ALA A 281 -19.33 18.81 -5.03
C ALA A 281 -19.80 17.92 -3.86
N SER A 282 -19.72 16.60 -4.02
CA SER A 282 -20.18 15.63 -3.02
C SER A 282 -19.30 15.55 -1.76
N ILE A 283 -18.09 16.10 -1.79
CA ILE A 283 -17.14 16.08 -0.66
C ILE A 283 -17.08 17.39 0.11
N TYR A 284 -17.73 18.44 -0.37
CA TYR A 284 -17.82 19.75 0.30
C TYR A 284 -19.20 19.94 0.92
N LEU A 285 -19.25 20.73 2.00
CA LEU A 285 -20.48 21.34 2.47
C LEU A 285 -20.89 22.48 1.52
N SER A 286 -22.17 22.83 1.50
CA SER A 286 -22.64 24.04 0.80
C SER A 286 -21.98 25.31 1.34
N ASP A 287 -21.93 26.36 0.52
CA ASP A 287 -21.36 27.66 0.92
C ASP A 287 -22.04 28.25 2.15
N LYS A 288 -23.36 28.02 2.30
CA LYS A 288 -24.13 28.41 3.49
C LYS A 288 -23.67 27.72 4.78
N LEU A 289 -22.97 26.59 4.66
CA LEU A 289 -22.35 25.84 5.74
C LEU A 289 -20.83 26.04 5.80
N GLY A 290 -20.32 27.07 5.13
CA GLY A 290 -18.91 27.44 5.12
C GLY A 290 -18.05 26.71 4.09
N GLY A 291 -18.64 25.96 3.15
CA GLY A 291 -17.92 25.40 2.00
C GLY A 291 -16.81 24.40 2.36
N LYS A 292 -16.77 23.88 3.59
CA LYS A 292 -15.65 23.07 4.08
C LYS A 292 -15.63 21.69 3.44
N GLN A 293 -14.44 21.19 3.10
CA GLN A 293 -14.24 19.79 2.74
C GLN A 293 -14.48 18.89 3.96
N VAL A 294 -15.47 18.01 3.86
CA VAL A 294 -15.78 17.00 4.90
C VAL A 294 -15.65 15.58 4.37
N GLY A 295 -15.73 15.42 3.05
CA GLY A 295 -15.55 14.18 2.34
C GLY A 295 -14.14 14.00 1.79
N THR A 296 -13.82 12.78 1.40
CA THR A 296 -12.52 12.42 0.81
C THR A 296 -12.74 11.90 -0.61
N LEU A 297 -11.97 12.45 -1.53
CA LEU A 297 -11.90 12.03 -2.92
C LEU A 297 -10.52 11.41 -3.13
N ALA A 298 -10.47 10.20 -3.67
CA ALA A 298 -9.25 9.46 -3.92
C ALA A 298 -9.05 9.30 -5.43
N HIS A 299 -7.95 9.82 -5.94
CA HIS A 299 -7.50 9.58 -7.30
C HIS A 299 -6.60 8.34 -7.31
N THR A 300 -6.84 7.45 -8.25
CA THR A 300 -6.17 6.16 -8.38
C THR A 300 -5.41 6.13 -9.68
N ILE A 301 -4.15 5.73 -9.63
CA ILE A 301 -3.34 5.35 -10.80
C ILE A 301 -2.97 3.89 -10.59
N ALA A 302 -3.43 3.00 -11.47
CA ALA A 302 -3.32 1.56 -11.29
C ALA A 302 -2.76 0.90 -12.56
N VAL A 303 -1.73 0.07 -12.37
CA VAL A 303 -1.22 -0.82 -13.41
C VAL A 303 -1.87 -2.20 -13.23
N LYS A 304 -2.41 -2.80 -14.29
CA LYS A 304 -3.02 -4.14 -14.23
C LYS A 304 -1.99 -5.16 -13.73
N GLN A 305 -2.36 -5.91 -12.67
CA GLN A 305 -1.48 -6.86 -11.97
C GLN A 305 -0.18 -6.24 -11.41
N GLY A 306 -0.12 -4.91 -11.33
CA GLY A 306 1.04 -4.16 -10.86
C GLY A 306 0.69 -3.22 -9.71
N PRO A 307 1.52 -2.19 -9.50
CA PRO A 307 1.35 -1.25 -8.40
C PRO A 307 0.13 -0.33 -8.58
N VAL A 308 -0.39 0.15 -7.46
CA VAL A 308 -1.57 1.01 -7.37
C VAL A 308 -1.33 2.16 -6.40
N PHE A 309 -1.41 3.37 -6.91
CA PHE A 309 -1.21 4.60 -6.14
C PHE A 309 -2.54 5.32 -5.89
N PHE A 310 -2.84 5.57 -4.62
CA PHE A 310 -4.01 6.35 -4.21
C PHE A 310 -3.60 7.72 -3.67
N HIS A 311 -4.18 8.78 -4.24
CA HIS A 311 -3.92 10.17 -3.88
C HIS A 311 -5.18 10.82 -3.32
N SER A 312 -5.08 11.45 -2.16
CA SER A 312 -6.16 12.33 -1.68
C SER A 312 -6.14 13.63 -2.46
N VAL A 313 -7.24 13.94 -3.13
CA VAL A 313 -7.35 15.13 -3.99
C VAL A 313 -8.55 15.98 -3.59
N PRO A 314 -8.48 17.31 -3.72
CA PRO A 314 -9.61 18.20 -3.45
C PRO A 314 -10.65 18.20 -4.59
N ASN A 315 -10.27 17.89 -5.82
CA ASN A 315 -11.14 17.95 -6.99
C ASN A 315 -10.57 17.14 -8.18
N GLN A 316 -11.36 17.03 -9.25
CA GLN A 316 -11.00 16.32 -10.49
C GLN A 316 -10.45 17.23 -11.61
N LYS A 317 -10.01 18.45 -11.31
CA LYS A 317 -9.57 19.41 -12.34
C LYS A 317 -8.15 19.10 -12.82
N MET A 318 -7.85 19.51 -14.06
CA MET A 318 -6.53 19.39 -14.69
C MET A 318 -5.39 19.89 -13.80
N ASN A 319 -5.52 21.08 -13.20
CA ASN A 319 -4.47 21.66 -12.36
C ASN A 319 -4.17 20.86 -11.09
N THR A 320 -5.09 19.99 -10.67
CA THR A 320 -4.90 19.10 -9.52
C THR A 320 -4.38 17.73 -9.97
N LEU A 321 -5.00 17.12 -10.98
CA LEU A 321 -4.69 15.75 -11.37
C LEU A 321 -3.54 15.64 -12.38
N GLY A 322 -3.39 16.59 -13.29
CA GLY A 322 -2.34 16.59 -14.30
C GLY A 322 -0.93 16.46 -13.71
N PRO A 323 -0.53 17.30 -12.73
CA PRO A 323 0.77 17.17 -12.07
C PRO A 323 0.95 15.85 -11.32
N ILE A 324 -0.12 15.30 -10.74
CA ILE A 324 -0.06 14.00 -10.04
C ILE A 324 0.22 12.89 -11.05
N ILE A 325 -0.55 12.83 -12.15
CA ILE A 325 -0.42 11.79 -13.17
C ILE A 325 0.96 11.88 -13.85
N GLN A 326 1.39 13.08 -14.26
CA GLN A 326 2.70 13.31 -14.87
C GLN A 326 3.88 12.92 -13.96
N ASN A 327 3.73 13.05 -12.65
CA ASN A 327 4.75 12.64 -11.68
C ASN A 327 4.81 11.11 -11.47
N HIS A 328 3.81 10.36 -11.93
CA HIS A 328 3.74 8.90 -11.77
C HIS A 328 3.93 8.14 -13.08
N LEU A 329 3.61 8.74 -14.22
CA LEU A 329 3.60 8.07 -15.52
C LEU A 329 4.46 8.83 -16.55
N PRO A 330 5.30 8.11 -17.32
CA PRO A 330 5.95 8.65 -18.50
C PRO A 330 4.93 9.07 -19.57
N LEU A 331 5.21 10.13 -20.34
CA LEU A 331 4.27 10.71 -21.31
C LEU A 331 3.87 9.75 -22.46
N GLN A 332 4.69 8.76 -22.75
CA GLN A 332 4.42 7.75 -23.79
C GLN A 332 3.48 6.63 -23.32
N THR A 333 3.27 6.53 -22.00
CA THR A 333 2.42 5.49 -21.40
C THR A 333 0.99 5.60 -21.93
N PRO A 334 0.42 4.52 -22.50
CA PRO A 334 -0.99 4.43 -22.80
C PRO A 334 -1.82 4.50 -21.51
N LEU A 335 -2.65 5.54 -21.40
CA LEU A 335 -3.43 5.81 -20.20
C LEU A 335 -4.92 5.66 -20.51
N MET A 336 -5.59 4.75 -19.82
CA MET A 336 -7.02 4.50 -20.00
C MET A 336 -7.82 5.10 -18.84
N THR A 337 -8.85 5.88 -19.13
CA THR A 337 -9.70 6.51 -18.10
C THR A 337 -11.19 6.36 -18.40
N ASP A 338 -12.03 6.69 -17.42
CA ASP A 338 -13.44 7.00 -17.71
C ASP A 338 -13.57 8.34 -18.48
N GLU A 339 -14.74 8.62 -19.03
CA GLU A 339 -15.08 9.91 -19.61
C GLU A 339 -15.18 10.99 -18.50
N GLY A 340 -14.06 11.68 -18.27
CA GLY A 340 -13.97 12.79 -17.31
C GLY A 340 -12.66 13.55 -17.37
N TYR A 341 -11.76 13.17 -18.28
CA TYR A 341 -10.39 13.67 -18.37
C TYR A 341 -10.04 14.13 -19.79
N PRO A 342 -10.85 14.97 -20.46
CA PRO A 342 -10.63 15.33 -21.87
C PRO A 342 -9.30 16.07 -22.09
N TRP A 343 -8.76 16.71 -21.06
CA TRP A 343 -7.49 17.41 -21.09
C TRP A 343 -6.26 16.49 -21.11
N LEU A 344 -6.41 15.20 -20.79
CA LEU A 344 -5.29 14.25 -20.81
C LEU A 344 -4.77 14.00 -22.23
N TRP A 345 -5.61 14.09 -23.25
CA TRP A 345 -5.22 13.90 -24.65
C TRP A 345 -4.09 14.85 -25.07
N ASN A 346 -4.11 16.09 -24.58
CA ASN A 346 -3.07 17.09 -24.87
C ASN A 346 -1.72 16.78 -24.20
N ILE A 347 -1.70 15.90 -23.20
CA ILE A 347 -0.51 15.54 -22.42
C ILE A 347 -0.01 14.15 -22.82
N TYR A 348 -0.92 13.19 -22.94
CA TYR A 348 -0.67 11.80 -23.29
C TYR A 348 -1.32 11.51 -24.63
N LYS A 349 -0.51 11.44 -25.69
CA LYS A 349 -1.00 11.16 -27.05
C LYS A 349 -1.66 9.77 -27.17
N SER A 350 -1.23 8.84 -26.32
CA SER A 350 -1.79 7.48 -26.21
C SER A 350 -2.92 7.38 -25.18
N HIS A 351 -3.49 8.50 -24.72
CA HIS A 351 -4.65 8.48 -23.84
C HIS A 351 -5.86 7.88 -24.55
N ARG A 352 -6.69 7.16 -23.82
CA ARG A 352 -7.98 6.64 -24.27
C ARG A 352 -9.02 6.77 -23.17
N SER A 353 -10.26 7.04 -23.55
CA SER A 353 -11.37 7.10 -22.61
C SER A 353 -12.54 6.22 -23.03
N VAL A 354 -13.33 5.77 -22.06
CA VAL A 354 -14.54 5.00 -22.30
C VAL A 354 -15.70 5.60 -21.52
N ASN A 355 -16.87 5.73 -22.16
CA ASN A 355 -18.09 6.19 -21.52
C ASN A 355 -18.84 5.06 -20.81
N HIS A 356 -18.74 4.95 -19.49
CA HIS A 356 -19.55 3.96 -18.76
C HIS A 356 -21.03 4.35 -18.61
N SER A 357 -21.38 5.60 -18.91
CA SER A 357 -22.76 6.13 -18.88
C SER A 357 -23.46 6.08 -20.23
N ALA A 358 -22.79 5.63 -21.30
CA ALA A 358 -23.39 5.56 -22.63
C ALA A 358 -24.58 4.58 -22.65
N HIS A 359 -25.74 5.08 -23.04
CA HIS A 359 -26.97 4.32 -23.16
C HIS A 359 -27.00 3.47 -24.44
N ALA A 360 -27.88 2.46 -24.45
CA ALA A 360 -28.10 1.65 -25.64
C ALA A 360 -28.54 2.48 -26.84
N LYS A 361 -27.91 2.23 -27.99
CA LYS A 361 -28.34 2.82 -29.27
C LYS A 361 -29.69 2.25 -29.72
N ASP A 362 -30.01 1.01 -29.31
CA ASP A 362 -31.32 0.41 -29.56
C ASP A 362 -32.37 1.02 -28.63
N ALA A 363 -33.42 1.59 -29.24
CA ALA A 363 -34.53 2.23 -28.54
C ALA A 363 -35.25 1.29 -27.55
N ARG A 364 -35.27 -0.03 -27.82
CA ARG A 364 -35.86 -1.03 -26.92
C ARG A 364 -35.13 -1.13 -25.58
N TYR A 365 -33.84 -0.82 -25.57
CA TYR A 365 -32.97 -0.93 -24.41
C TYR A 365 -32.46 0.42 -23.93
N ARG A 366 -33.19 1.52 -24.18
CA ARG A 366 -32.75 2.89 -23.89
C ARG A 366 -32.21 3.11 -22.46
N TRP A 367 -32.69 2.35 -21.47
CA TRP A 367 -32.20 2.43 -20.08
C TRP A 367 -31.01 1.53 -19.76
N ALA A 368 -30.69 0.57 -20.64
CA ALA A 368 -29.50 -0.26 -20.52
C ALA A 368 -28.26 0.56 -20.86
N ARG A 369 -27.18 0.33 -20.10
CA ARG A 369 -25.85 0.90 -20.38
C ARG A 369 -25.14 -0.01 -21.36
N ASN A 370 -24.59 0.58 -22.41
CA ASN A 370 -24.25 -0.15 -23.62
C ASN A 370 -22.84 -0.73 -23.60
N ARG A 371 -21.90 -0.17 -22.82
CA ARG A 371 -20.49 -0.57 -22.88
C ARG A 371 -19.76 -0.42 -21.54
N TRP A 372 -19.23 -1.54 -21.04
CA TRP A 372 -18.24 -1.60 -19.94
C TRP A 372 -16.79 -1.51 -20.47
N SER A 373 -16.62 -1.69 -21.78
CA SER A 373 -15.38 -1.56 -22.54
C SER A 373 -15.73 -1.26 -24.01
N LYS A 374 -14.80 -0.63 -24.74
CA LYS A 374 -14.93 -0.34 -26.18
C LYS A 374 -13.54 -0.43 -26.81
N ASN A 375 -13.39 -1.21 -27.90
CA ASN A 375 -12.18 -1.22 -28.73
C ASN A 375 -10.89 -1.51 -27.91
N GLY A 376 -10.95 -2.47 -26.98
CA GLY A 376 -9.84 -2.76 -26.06
C GLY A 376 -9.67 -1.77 -24.89
N VAL A 377 -10.43 -0.67 -24.85
CA VAL A 377 -10.38 0.36 -23.81
C VAL A 377 -11.41 0.08 -22.71
N HIS A 378 -10.95 0.04 -21.46
CA HIS A 378 -11.73 -0.07 -20.24
C HIS A 378 -11.01 0.59 -19.04
N ASN A 379 -11.76 0.92 -17.99
CA ASN A 379 -11.22 1.47 -16.72
C ASN A 379 -11.30 0.49 -15.52
N GLN A 380 -11.55 -0.79 -15.80
CA GLN A 380 -11.86 -1.80 -14.79
C GLN A 380 -10.76 -2.00 -13.73
N VAL A 381 -9.49 -1.73 -14.06
CA VAL A 381 -8.37 -1.86 -13.12
C VAL A 381 -8.49 -0.84 -11.98
N ALA A 382 -8.82 0.42 -12.30
CA ALA A 382 -9.02 1.44 -11.28
C ALA A 382 -10.32 1.17 -10.49
N GLU A 383 -11.41 0.81 -11.17
CA GLU A 383 -12.69 0.51 -10.52
C GLU A 383 -12.64 -0.69 -9.56
N GLY A 384 -11.94 -1.77 -9.95
CA GLY A 384 -11.72 -2.92 -9.08
C GLY A 384 -10.99 -2.53 -7.79
N ASN A 385 -9.96 -1.69 -7.92
CA ASN A 385 -9.23 -1.12 -6.79
C ASN A 385 -10.10 -0.17 -5.94
N HIS A 386 -10.99 0.61 -6.56
CA HIS A 386 -11.95 1.44 -5.83
C HIS A 386 -12.89 0.62 -4.94
N ARG A 387 -13.33 -0.57 -5.41
CA ARG A 387 -14.13 -1.49 -4.60
C ARG A 387 -13.35 -1.98 -3.39
N LEU A 388 -12.12 -2.44 -3.58
CA LEU A 388 -11.25 -2.87 -2.48
C LEU A 388 -11.04 -1.75 -1.47
N LEU A 389 -10.72 -0.55 -1.95
CA LEU A 389 -10.48 0.63 -1.15
C LEU A 389 -11.72 1.01 -0.32
N LYS A 390 -12.92 1.05 -0.92
CA LYS A 390 -14.17 1.35 -0.21
C LYS A 390 -14.48 0.30 0.87
N THR A 391 -14.36 -0.98 0.53
CA THR A 391 -14.58 -2.07 1.48
C THR A 391 -13.60 -1.97 2.65
N ALA A 392 -12.32 -1.75 2.39
CA ALA A 392 -11.30 -1.58 3.42
C ALA A 392 -11.60 -0.36 4.32
N PHE A 393 -11.86 0.79 3.71
CA PHE A 393 -12.07 2.05 4.42
C PHE A 393 -13.39 2.13 5.19
N SER A 394 -14.34 1.24 4.89
CA SER A 394 -15.54 1.07 5.72
C SER A 394 -15.19 0.70 7.17
N SER A 395 -14.07 -0.02 7.39
CA SER A 395 -13.59 -0.42 8.72
C SER A 395 -13.18 0.77 9.60
N TYR A 396 -12.83 1.90 8.99
CA TYR A 396 -12.52 3.13 9.73
C TYR A 396 -13.77 3.95 10.08
N CYS A 397 -14.93 3.62 9.51
CA CYS A 397 -16.19 4.37 9.52
C CYS A 397 -16.09 5.76 8.86
N TYR A 398 -15.17 6.61 9.31
CA TYR A 398 -14.91 7.93 8.78
C TYR A 398 -13.47 8.37 9.06
N ILE A 399 -12.84 8.98 8.05
CA ILE A 399 -11.53 9.63 8.17
C ILE A 399 -11.70 11.08 7.78
N ARG A 400 -11.16 11.98 8.61
CA ARG A 400 -11.15 13.40 8.27
C ARG A 400 -10.25 13.65 7.05
N PRO A 401 -10.66 14.51 6.09
CA PRO A 401 -9.92 14.73 4.85
C PRO A 401 -8.46 15.12 5.06
N GLU A 402 -8.15 15.90 6.11
CA GLU A 402 -6.79 16.35 6.43
C GLU A 402 -5.84 15.19 6.80
N ASN A 403 -6.39 14.03 7.12
CA ASN A 403 -5.63 12.84 7.46
C ASN A 403 -5.65 11.80 6.33
N SER A 404 -6.47 11.95 5.31
CA SER A 404 -6.74 10.91 4.31
C SER A 404 -5.47 10.45 3.57
N THR A 405 -4.56 11.36 3.21
CA THR A 405 -3.30 11.05 2.52
C THR A 405 -2.52 9.93 3.20
N ARG A 406 -2.34 9.99 4.53
CA ARG A 406 -1.55 8.96 5.22
C ARG A 406 -2.25 7.59 5.27
N TYR A 407 -3.58 7.54 5.22
CA TYR A 407 -4.32 6.27 5.15
C TYR A 407 -4.30 5.70 3.73
N LEU A 408 -4.41 6.55 2.70
CA LEU A 408 -4.30 6.12 1.30
C LEU A 408 -2.88 5.65 0.98
N ASN A 409 -1.87 6.33 1.51
CA ASN A 409 -0.48 5.94 1.35
C ASN A 409 -0.19 4.57 1.98
N GLU A 410 -0.73 4.33 3.17
CA GLU A 410 -0.64 3.01 3.82
C GLU A 410 -1.26 1.91 2.96
N PHE A 411 -2.46 2.17 2.43
CA PHE A 411 -3.17 1.19 1.62
C PHE A 411 -2.47 0.93 0.28
N SER A 412 -1.94 1.98 -0.37
CA SER A 412 -1.12 1.86 -1.59
C SER A 412 0.12 1.02 -1.32
N PHE A 413 0.87 1.35 -0.26
CA PHE A 413 2.10 0.64 0.11
C PHE A 413 1.84 -0.86 0.39
N LEU A 414 0.77 -1.18 1.12
CA LEU A 414 0.42 -2.57 1.37
C LEU A 414 -0.02 -3.29 0.10
N ASN A 415 -0.72 -2.60 -0.80
CA ASN A 415 -1.13 -3.16 -2.07
C ASN A 415 0.05 -3.47 -3.00
N ASP A 416 1.07 -2.61 -3.00
CA ASP A 416 2.25 -2.78 -3.83
C ASP A 416 3.20 -3.85 -3.26
N LEU A 417 3.20 -4.02 -1.94
CA LEU A 417 4.01 -5.03 -1.25
C LEU A 417 3.39 -6.43 -1.28
N ALA A 418 2.06 -6.56 -1.15
CA ALA A 418 1.38 -7.85 -0.94
C ALA A 418 1.51 -8.90 -2.08
N PRO A 419 1.55 -8.55 -3.38
CA PRO A 419 1.66 -9.53 -4.47
C PRO A 419 2.91 -10.42 -4.37
N GLU A 420 4.01 -9.89 -3.86
CA GLU A 420 5.28 -10.61 -3.67
C GLU A 420 5.20 -11.71 -2.59
N PHE A 421 4.22 -11.62 -1.68
CA PHE A 421 4.05 -12.57 -0.57
C PHE A 421 2.90 -13.56 -0.78
N ARG A 422 2.04 -13.34 -1.78
CA ARG A 422 0.93 -14.25 -2.14
C ARG A 422 1.32 -15.31 -3.16
N THR A 423 2.51 -15.20 -3.74
CA THR A 423 3.03 -16.06 -4.80
C THR A 423 4.06 -17.09 -4.32
N ASN A 424 4.32 -17.15 -3.00
CA ASN A 424 5.18 -18.15 -2.36
C ASN A 424 4.37 -19.14 -1.52
#